data_AF-A0A0Q9THP2-F1
#
_entry.id   AF-A0A0Q9THP2-F1
#
_cell.length_a   1.000
_cell.length_b   1.000
_cell.length_c   1.000
_cell.angle_alpha   90.00
_cell.angle_beta   90.00
_cell.angle_gamma   90.00
#
_symmetry.space_group_name_H-M   'P 1'
#
loop_
_entity.id
_entity.type
_entity.pdbx_description
1 polymer ?
#
loop_
_entity_poly.entity_id
_entity_poly.type
_entity_poly.pdbx_seq_one_letter_code
_entity_poly.pdbx_strand_id
1 'polypeptide(L)'
;MVRGLGVDVALEVVGAELAQAVHSAWRDAVSPEVRGTPITLRVAVGPATAGDVTGATLGEVLHYLSPVVTTRMIDRRAGELVMLHAAALADPVTGATAVLVAPSGTGKTTAAATLGRSMVYLSDETSAITAEGHVLPYRKPLSVIEGGHLKTQRSPSELGLLTTDTEARLAALLVIERRVDHEGEPRVDPLALVDALAALTPENSYLARLERPLHRLADLVDLAGGAHRVTYRESADLSPLLSRLLGARR
;
A
#
# COMPACT_ATOMS: atom_id res chain seq x y z
N MET A 1 -1.46 -19.18 1.32
CA MET A 1 -2.45 -18.10 1.30
C MET A 1 -1.71 -16.78 1.40
N VAL A 2 -2.08 -15.77 0.61
CA VAL A 2 -1.60 -14.40 0.80
C VAL A 2 -2.75 -13.51 1.28
N ARG A 3 -2.47 -12.54 2.14
CA ARG A 3 -3.45 -11.63 2.73
C ARG A 3 -3.10 -10.18 2.42
N GLY A 4 -4.12 -9.39 2.12
CA GLY A 4 -4.02 -7.95 1.94
C GLY A 4 -5.39 -7.30 2.04
N LEU A 5 -5.47 -6.08 2.60
CA LEU A 5 -6.74 -5.35 2.73
C LEU A 5 -7.82 -6.17 3.48
N GLY A 6 -7.38 -7.05 4.39
CA GLY A 6 -8.23 -8.01 5.10
C GLY A 6 -8.85 -9.12 4.23
N VAL A 7 -8.38 -9.31 2.99
CA VAL A 7 -8.86 -10.33 2.05
C VAL A 7 -7.78 -11.40 1.89
N ASP A 8 -8.22 -12.66 1.90
CA ASP A 8 -7.36 -13.82 1.65
C ASP A 8 -7.44 -14.25 0.18
N VAL A 9 -6.28 -14.50 -0.41
CA VAL A 9 -6.13 -14.96 -1.80
C VAL A 9 -5.30 -16.24 -1.83
N ALA A 10 -5.91 -17.33 -2.30
CA ALA A 10 -5.27 -18.61 -2.54
C ALA A 10 -4.62 -18.59 -3.91
N LEU A 11 -3.29 -18.70 -3.95
CA LEU A 11 -2.54 -18.80 -5.19
C LEU A 11 -2.29 -20.28 -5.51
N GLU A 12 -3.04 -20.80 -6.48
CA GLU A 12 -2.87 -22.14 -7.02
C GLU A 12 -1.80 -22.10 -8.11
N VAL A 13 -0.55 -22.23 -7.68
CA VAL A 13 0.61 -22.07 -8.55
C VAL A 13 0.99 -23.39 -9.23
N VAL A 14 1.06 -23.38 -10.57
CA VAL A 14 1.39 -24.55 -11.39
C VAL A 14 2.89 -24.56 -11.70
N GLY A 15 3.59 -25.57 -11.20
CA GLY A 15 5.03 -25.78 -11.43
C GLY A 15 5.90 -25.34 -10.24
N ALA A 16 6.90 -26.16 -9.90
CA ALA A 16 7.71 -25.98 -8.70
C ALA A 16 8.56 -24.70 -8.71
N GLU A 17 9.17 -24.37 -9.84
CA GLU A 17 10.00 -23.17 -10.00
C GLU A 17 9.18 -21.89 -9.81
N LEU A 18 8.01 -21.81 -10.45
CA LEU A 18 7.09 -20.69 -10.28
C LEU A 18 6.57 -20.60 -8.84
N ALA A 19 6.22 -21.74 -8.23
CA ALA A 19 5.78 -21.76 -6.83
C ALA A 19 6.85 -21.22 -5.88
N GLN A 20 8.11 -21.60 -6.07
CA GLN A 20 9.23 -21.08 -5.29
C GLN A 20 9.43 -19.58 -5.49
N ALA A 21 9.36 -19.09 -6.73
CA ALA A 21 9.52 -17.67 -7.03
C ALA A 21 8.37 -16.82 -6.46
N VAL A 22 7.12 -17.28 -6.60
CA VAL A 22 5.95 -16.62 -6.00
C VAL A 22 6.07 -16.61 -4.49
N HIS A 23 6.40 -17.74 -3.86
CA HIS A 23 6.60 -17.80 -2.41
C HIS A 23 7.69 -16.82 -1.95
N SER A 24 8.84 -16.78 -2.63
CA SER A 24 9.93 -15.87 -2.30
C SER A 24 9.51 -14.41 -2.34
N ALA A 25 8.82 -13.99 -3.41
CA ALA A 25 8.38 -12.60 -3.59
C ALA A 25 7.28 -12.21 -2.59
N TRP A 26 6.33 -13.10 -2.31
CA TRP A 26 5.12 -12.81 -1.52
C TRP A 26 5.21 -13.17 -0.04
N ARG A 27 6.36 -13.67 0.45
CA ARG A 27 6.51 -14.20 1.81
C ARG A 27 6.00 -13.28 2.92
N ASP A 28 6.15 -11.96 2.77
CA ASP A 28 5.72 -10.97 3.77
C ASP A 28 4.20 -10.71 3.77
N ALA A 29 3.48 -11.19 2.75
CA ALA A 29 2.02 -11.18 2.68
C ALA A 29 1.41 -12.56 3.02
N VAL A 30 2.22 -13.58 3.30
CA VAL A 30 1.71 -14.91 3.65
C VAL A 30 1.02 -14.84 5.01
N SER A 31 -0.18 -15.41 5.08
CA SER A 31 -0.89 -15.58 6.35
C SER A 31 -1.19 -17.06 6.59
N PRO A 32 -0.92 -17.60 7.80
CA PRO A 32 -1.16 -19.01 8.11
C PRO A 32 -2.64 -19.31 8.36
N GLU A 33 -3.42 -18.31 8.77
CA GLU A 33 -4.85 -18.45 9.05
C GLU A 33 -5.68 -17.95 7.89
N VAL A 34 -6.81 -18.59 7.60
CA VAL A 34 -7.79 -18.11 6.63
C VAL A 34 -8.97 -17.48 7.37
N ARG A 35 -9.37 -16.28 6.93
CA ARG A 35 -10.49 -15.50 7.44
C ARG A 35 -11.52 -15.34 6.33
N GLY A 36 -12.70 -15.93 6.52
CA GLY A 36 -13.77 -15.91 5.54
C GLY A 36 -13.48 -16.77 4.30
N THR A 37 -14.16 -16.47 3.19
CA THR A 37 -14.02 -17.21 1.93
C THR A 37 -12.91 -16.60 1.05
N PRO A 38 -11.80 -17.32 0.81
CA PRO A 38 -10.70 -16.80 0.02
C PRO A 38 -11.08 -16.64 -1.46
N ILE A 39 -10.40 -15.73 -2.15
CA ILE A 39 -10.39 -15.67 -3.61
C ILE A 39 -9.35 -16.68 -4.09
N THR A 40 -9.71 -17.55 -5.02
CA THR A 40 -8.74 -18.46 -5.64
C THR A 40 -8.27 -17.89 -6.97
N LEU A 41 -6.95 -17.89 -7.18
CA LEU A 41 -6.33 -17.54 -8.45
C LEU A 41 -5.37 -18.65 -8.88
N ARG A 42 -5.57 -19.15 -10.09
CA ARG A 42 -4.65 -20.09 -10.74
C ARG A 42 -3.54 -19.32 -11.45
N VAL A 43 -2.29 -19.66 -11.13
CA VAL A 43 -1.11 -18.97 -11.63
C VAL A 43 -0.21 -19.95 -12.37
N ALA A 44 0.12 -19.68 -13.63
CA ALA A 44 0.89 -20.61 -14.45
C ALA A 44 1.78 -19.89 -15.48
N VAL A 45 2.92 -20.47 -15.84
CA VAL A 45 3.64 -20.09 -17.07
C VAL A 45 2.99 -20.81 -18.24
N GLY A 46 2.69 -20.08 -19.32
CA GLY A 46 2.07 -20.65 -20.52
C GLY A 46 0.98 -19.75 -21.13
N PRO A 47 0.10 -20.31 -21.97
CA PRO A 47 -0.94 -19.54 -22.66
C PRO A 47 -2.01 -19.01 -21.69
N ALA A 48 -2.76 -17.99 -22.11
CA ALA A 48 -3.82 -17.35 -21.32
C ALA A 48 -4.89 -18.31 -20.78
N THR A 49 -5.11 -19.45 -21.43
CA THR A 49 -6.04 -20.49 -21.00
C THR A 49 -5.55 -21.31 -19.81
N ALA A 50 -4.30 -21.13 -19.36
CA ALA A 50 -3.69 -21.95 -18.31
C ALA A 50 -4.08 -21.54 -16.88
N GLY A 51 -4.62 -20.33 -16.68
CA GLY A 51 -5.03 -19.81 -15.38
C GLY A 51 -5.48 -18.35 -15.42
N ASP A 52 -5.75 -17.79 -14.24
CA ASP A 52 -6.15 -16.38 -14.06
C ASP A 52 -4.98 -15.42 -14.30
N VAL A 53 -3.75 -15.85 -13.96
CA VAL A 53 -2.52 -15.10 -14.20
C VAL A 53 -1.54 -15.98 -14.97
N THR A 54 -1.17 -15.51 -16.15
CA THR A 54 -0.29 -16.24 -17.06
C THR A 54 0.71 -15.32 -17.74
N GLY A 55 1.75 -15.91 -18.32
CA GLY A 55 2.84 -15.22 -19.02
C GLY A 55 3.74 -16.25 -19.72
N ALA A 56 4.45 -15.81 -20.75
CA ALA A 56 5.38 -16.65 -21.50
C ALA A 56 6.62 -17.02 -20.68
N THR A 57 6.98 -16.21 -19.69
CA THR A 57 8.14 -16.42 -18.82
C THR A 57 7.77 -16.27 -17.34
N LEU A 58 8.66 -16.76 -16.46
CA LEU A 58 8.54 -16.57 -15.02
C LEU A 58 8.43 -15.10 -14.63
N GLY A 59 9.25 -14.24 -15.25
CA GLY A 59 9.28 -12.80 -14.98
C GLY A 59 7.97 -12.12 -15.36
N GLU A 60 7.35 -12.50 -16.47
CA GLU A 60 6.04 -11.99 -16.88
C GLU A 60 4.95 -12.37 -15.88
N VAL A 61 4.89 -13.64 -15.48
CA VAL A 61 3.89 -14.10 -14.50
C VAL A 61 4.02 -13.34 -13.19
N LEU A 62 5.24 -13.17 -12.65
CA LEU A 62 5.46 -12.40 -11.43
C LEU A 62 5.05 -10.93 -11.59
N HIS A 63 5.37 -10.33 -12.74
CA HIS A 63 5.00 -8.95 -13.04
C HIS A 63 3.48 -8.74 -13.09
N TYR A 64 2.73 -9.67 -13.71
CA TYR A 64 1.27 -9.58 -13.83
C TYR A 64 0.51 -10.04 -12.58
N LEU A 65 1.12 -10.89 -11.74
CA LEU A 65 0.47 -11.40 -10.53
C LEU A 65 0.09 -10.30 -9.55
N SER A 66 1.02 -9.37 -9.29
CA SER A 66 0.81 -8.25 -8.36
C SER A 66 -0.43 -7.42 -8.67
N PRO A 67 -0.58 -6.82 -9.87
CA PRO A 67 -1.77 -6.03 -10.19
C PRO A 67 -3.07 -6.84 -10.20
N VAL A 68 -3.05 -8.11 -10.60
CA VAL A 68 -4.25 -8.96 -10.58
C VAL A 68 -4.70 -9.25 -9.14
N VAL A 69 -3.77 -9.63 -8.25
CA VAL A 69 -4.08 -9.86 -6.83
C VAL A 69 -4.59 -8.57 -6.18
N THR A 70 -3.91 -7.43 -6.40
CA THR A 70 -4.32 -6.12 -5.89
C THR A 70 -5.75 -5.79 -6.32
N THR A 71 -6.03 -5.91 -7.62
CA THR A 71 -7.37 -5.60 -8.19
C THR A 71 -8.45 -6.47 -7.55
N ARG A 72 -8.19 -7.78 -7.40
CA ARG A 72 -9.16 -8.72 -6.79
C ARG A 72 -9.44 -8.39 -5.32
N MET A 73 -8.42 -7.98 -4.56
CA MET A 73 -8.60 -7.55 -3.18
C MET A 73 -9.38 -6.23 -3.09
N ILE A 74 -9.07 -5.26 -3.97
CA ILE A 74 -9.80 -3.98 -4.05
C ILE A 74 -11.27 -4.23 -4.43
N ASP A 75 -11.54 -5.05 -5.45
CA ASP A 75 -12.90 -5.39 -5.89
C ASP A 75 -13.73 -5.98 -4.74
N ARG A 76 -13.12 -6.85 -3.93
CA ARG A 76 -13.77 -7.48 -2.78
C ARG A 76 -14.10 -6.49 -1.65
N ARG A 77 -13.42 -5.34 -1.59
CA ARG A 77 -13.62 -4.29 -0.57
C ARG A 77 -14.37 -3.06 -1.09
N ALA A 78 -14.77 -3.08 -2.35
CA ALA A 78 -15.50 -1.99 -2.97
C ALA A 78 -16.82 -1.72 -2.23
N GLY A 79 -17.04 -0.47 -1.83
CA GLY A 79 -18.21 -0.07 -1.05
C GLY A 79 -18.07 -0.21 0.47
N GLU A 80 -17.04 -0.91 0.96
CA GLU A 80 -16.82 -1.14 2.40
C GLU A 80 -15.74 -0.23 2.98
N LEU A 81 -14.59 -0.15 2.31
CA LEU A 81 -13.38 0.51 2.83
C LEU A 81 -13.02 1.73 2.00
N VAL A 82 -12.48 2.75 2.67
CA VAL A 82 -11.76 3.82 1.97
C VAL A 82 -10.42 3.24 1.51
N MET A 83 -10.22 3.12 0.21
CA MET A 83 -9.00 2.56 -0.38
C MET A 83 -8.26 3.63 -1.17
N LEU A 84 -7.18 4.15 -0.60
CA LEU A 84 -6.36 5.20 -1.21
C LEU A 84 -5.14 4.57 -1.91
N HIS A 85 -4.81 5.09 -3.09
CA HIS A 85 -3.56 4.83 -3.80
C HIS A 85 -2.40 5.52 -3.06
N ALA A 86 -2.01 4.92 -1.96
CA ALA A 86 -1.16 5.52 -0.95
C ALA A 86 -0.27 4.47 -0.29
N ALA A 87 0.91 4.90 0.14
CA ALA A 87 1.74 4.11 1.02
C ALA A 87 1.26 4.28 2.47
N ALA A 88 1.47 3.26 3.30
CA ALA A 88 1.16 3.32 4.73
C ALA A 88 2.31 2.75 5.56
N LEU A 89 2.69 3.52 6.58
CA LEU A 89 3.80 3.23 7.48
C LEU A 89 3.35 3.48 8.93
N ALA A 90 3.56 2.50 9.80
CA ALA A 90 3.19 2.60 11.20
C ALA A 90 4.42 2.78 12.10
N ASP A 91 4.23 3.54 13.17
CA ASP A 91 5.16 3.53 14.29
C ASP A 91 5.22 2.11 14.91
N PRO A 92 6.41 1.52 15.08
CA PRO A 92 6.56 0.13 15.53
C PRO A 92 6.13 -0.10 16.98
N VAL A 93 6.01 0.96 17.79
CA VAL A 93 5.67 0.85 19.22
C VAL A 93 4.18 1.05 19.45
N THR A 94 3.60 2.06 18.81
CA THR A 94 2.23 2.53 19.09
C THR A 94 1.21 2.07 18.05
N GLY A 95 1.64 1.70 16.83
CA GLY A 95 0.75 1.43 15.71
C GLY A 95 0.14 2.68 15.08
N ALA A 96 0.48 3.89 15.56
CA ALA A 96 0.09 5.14 14.91
C ALA A 96 0.63 5.16 13.47
N THR A 97 -0.26 5.39 12.50
CA THR A 97 0.02 5.15 11.08
C THR A 97 -0.12 6.42 10.26
N ALA A 98 0.90 6.70 9.45
CA ALA A 98 0.84 7.71 8.42
C ALA A 98 0.43 7.08 7.08
N VAL A 99 -0.56 7.69 6.42
CA VAL A 99 -0.96 7.36 5.05
C VAL A 99 -0.46 8.46 4.12
N LEU A 100 0.41 8.07 3.18
CA LEU A 100 1.10 8.95 2.25
C LEU A 100 0.45 8.85 0.86
N VAL A 101 -0.41 9.81 0.56
CA VAL A 101 -1.14 9.93 -0.71
C VAL A 101 -0.29 10.74 -1.68
N ALA A 102 -0.16 10.24 -2.91
CA ALA A 102 0.45 10.97 -4.00
C ALA A 102 -0.04 10.39 -5.32
N PRO A 103 0.01 11.15 -6.43
CA PRO A 103 -0.29 10.59 -7.75
C PRO A 103 0.57 9.37 -8.11
N SER A 104 0.17 8.61 -9.12
CA SER A 104 1.01 7.50 -9.62
C SER A 104 2.37 8.02 -10.13
N GLY A 105 3.45 7.27 -9.86
CA GLY A 105 4.79 7.61 -10.36
C GLY A 105 5.54 8.73 -9.64
N THR A 106 4.99 9.32 -8.58
CA THR A 106 5.60 10.47 -7.87
C THR A 106 6.50 10.09 -6.69
N GLY A 107 6.84 8.80 -6.54
CA GLY A 107 7.83 8.34 -5.55
C GLY A 107 7.27 7.68 -4.28
N LYS A 108 5.98 7.30 -4.23
CA LYS A 108 5.38 6.57 -3.09
C LYS A 108 6.13 5.28 -2.73
N THR A 109 6.40 4.43 -3.72
CA THR A 109 7.16 3.19 -3.51
C THR A 109 8.57 3.49 -3.01
N THR A 110 9.21 4.55 -3.50
CA THR A 110 10.52 4.99 -2.99
C THR A 110 10.43 5.45 -1.54
N ALA A 111 9.42 6.26 -1.18
CA ALA A 111 9.18 6.70 0.19
C ALA A 111 8.93 5.51 1.12
N ALA A 112 8.05 4.58 0.74
CA ALA A 112 7.76 3.37 1.49
C ALA A 112 9.00 2.49 1.68
N ALA A 113 9.82 2.30 0.64
CA ALA A 113 11.04 1.52 0.71
C ALA A 113 12.14 2.16 1.57
N THR A 114 12.20 3.49 1.61
CA THR A 114 13.13 4.22 2.48
C THR A 114 12.68 4.19 3.93
N LEU A 115 11.44 4.60 4.20
CA LEU A 115 10.88 4.77 5.54
C LEU A 115 10.54 3.44 6.22
N GLY A 116 10.19 2.43 5.43
CA GLY A 116 9.85 1.09 5.93
C GLY A 116 11.02 0.35 6.58
N ARG A 117 12.25 0.88 6.52
CA ARG A 117 13.41 0.32 7.23
C ARG A 117 13.41 0.63 8.74
N SER A 118 12.69 1.67 9.16
CA SER A 118 12.59 2.11 10.55
C SER A 118 11.15 2.19 11.05
N MET A 119 10.17 2.19 10.15
CA MET A 119 8.74 2.13 10.45
C MET A 119 8.14 0.85 9.90
N VAL A 120 7.08 0.34 10.54
CA VAL A 120 6.39 -0.86 10.06
C VAL A 120 5.75 -0.57 8.71
N TYR A 121 6.21 -1.29 7.69
CA TYR A 121 5.67 -1.25 6.34
C TYR A 121 4.30 -1.96 6.29
N LEU A 122 3.27 -1.23 5.87
CA LEU A 122 1.92 -1.77 5.69
C LEU A 122 1.58 -1.93 4.21
N SER A 123 1.89 -0.94 3.37
CA SER A 123 1.71 -1.00 1.91
C SER A 123 2.50 0.10 1.21
N ASP A 124 2.85 -0.09 -0.06
CA ASP A 124 3.43 0.92 -0.96
C ASP A 124 2.44 1.45 -2.01
N GLU A 125 1.30 0.80 -2.19
CA GLU A 125 0.37 1.04 -3.30
C GLU A 125 -1.08 1.25 -2.87
N THR A 126 -1.61 0.46 -1.95
CA THR A 126 -3.03 0.57 -1.56
C THR A 126 -3.17 0.54 -0.06
N SER A 127 -3.65 1.65 0.50
CA SER A 127 -3.98 1.78 1.91
C SER A 127 -5.50 1.65 2.07
N ALA A 128 -5.95 0.51 2.59
CA ALA A 128 -7.36 0.31 2.93
C ALA A 128 -7.61 0.69 4.40
N ILE A 129 -8.61 1.54 4.63
CA ILE A 129 -8.89 2.14 5.93
C ILE A 129 -10.36 1.89 6.28
N THR A 130 -10.62 1.37 7.47
CA THR A 130 -11.98 1.13 7.99
C THR A 130 -12.64 2.43 8.45
N ALA A 131 -13.94 2.38 8.76
CA ALA A 131 -14.66 3.53 9.31
C ALA A 131 -14.08 4.02 10.64
N GLU A 132 -13.51 3.10 11.42
CA GLU A 132 -12.92 3.33 12.74
C GLU A 132 -11.43 3.71 12.65
N GLY A 133 -10.89 3.89 11.44
CA GLY A 133 -9.51 4.31 11.22
C GLY A 133 -8.47 3.19 11.31
N HIS A 134 -8.85 1.92 11.27
CA HIS A 134 -7.87 0.83 11.16
C HIS A 134 -7.26 0.82 9.76
N VAL A 135 -5.94 0.77 9.66
CA VAL A 135 -5.24 0.62 8.38
C VAL A 135 -4.91 -0.85 8.17
N LEU A 136 -5.53 -1.48 7.16
CA LEU A 136 -5.34 -2.91 6.91
C LEU A 136 -4.04 -3.14 6.11
N PRO A 137 -3.10 -3.97 6.60
CA PRO A 137 -1.86 -4.22 5.88
C PRO A 137 -2.10 -4.88 4.52
N TYR A 138 -1.25 -4.54 3.56
CA TYR A 138 -1.11 -5.24 2.29
C TYR A 138 0.36 -5.26 1.86
N ARG A 139 1.12 -6.20 2.44
CA ARG A 139 2.58 -6.32 2.33
C ARG A 139 3.02 -7.10 1.08
N LYS A 140 2.42 -6.78 -0.07
CA LYS A 140 2.79 -7.39 -1.35
C LYS A 140 4.24 -7.07 -1.75
N PRO A 141 4.82 -7.78 -2.73
CA PRO A 141 6.11 -7.42 -3.28
C PRO A 141 6.11 -5.99 -3.84
N LEU A 142 7.24 -5.29 -3.65
CA LEU A 142 7.50 -4.00 -4.27
C LEU A 142 7.95 -4.23 -5.71
N SER A 143 7.31 -3.53 -6.65
CA SER A 143 7.63 -3.58 -8.07
C SER A 143 8.75 -2.57 -8.39
N VAL A 144 9.98 -3.06 -8.55
CA VAL A 144 11.18 -2.25 -8.78
C VAL A 144 11.60 -2.29 -10.26
N ILE A 145 12.07 -1.16 -10.78
CA ILE A 145 12.57 -1.06 -12.16
C ILE A 145 14.09 -1.30 -12.14
N GLU A 146 14.54 -2.41 -12.71
CA GLU A 146 15.96 -2.84 -12.73
C GLU A 146 16.54 -2.94 -14.16
N GLY A 147 16.06 -2.12 -15.09
CA GLY A 147 16.63 -2.02 -16.46
C GLY A 147 15.91 -2.80 -17.57
N GLY A 148 14.66 -3.23 -17.33
CA GLY A 148 13.79 -3.86 -18.34
C GLY A 148 12.38 -3.26 -18.36
N HIS A 149 11.53 -3.77 -19.28
CA HIS A 149 10.11 -3.37 -19.37
C HIS A 149 9.24 -4.01 -18.29
N LEU A 150 9.67 -5.17 -17.77
CA LEU A 150 9.04 -5.83 -16.64
C LEU A 150 9.62 -5.30 -15.33
N LYS A 151 8.74 -5.01 -14.37
CA LYS A 151 9.16 -4.65 -13.01
C LYS A 151 9.52 -5.91 -12.23
N THR A 152 10.72 -5.95 -11.66
CA THR A 152 11.14 -7.02 -10.75
C THR A 152 10.32 -6.95 -9.46
N GLN A 153 9.87 -8.10 -8.97
CA GLN A 153 9.11 -8.19 -7.72
C GLN A 153 10.05 -8.56 -6.58
N ARG A 154 10.26 -7.64 -5.65
CA ARG A 154 11.10 -7.81 -4.46
C ARG A 154 10.23 -7.89 -3.24
N SER A 155 10.45 -8.88 -2.36
CA SER A 155 9.67 -8.92 -1.12
C SER A 155 10.07 -7.75 -0.20
N PRO A 156 9.16 -7.24 0.64
CA PRO A 156 9.50 -6.24 1.65
C PRO A 156 10.71 -6.60 2.52
N SER A 157 10.78 -7.82 3.06
CA SER A 157 11.92 -8.24 3.90
C SER A 157 13.24 -8.37 3.12
N GLU A 158 13.21 -8.64 1.81
CA GLU A 158 14.42 -8.65 0.96
C GLU A 158 15.05 -7.26 0.90
N LEU A 159 14.22 -6.23 0.97
CA LEU A 159 14.62 -4.82 0.96
C LEU A 159 14.94 -4.27 2.36
N GLY A 160 14.89 -5.12 3.39
CA GLY A 160 15.11 -4.75 4.79
C GLY A 160 13.96 -3.96 5.41
N LEU A 161 12.73 -4.10 4.90
CA LEU A 161 11.57 -3.42 5.48
C LEU A 161 11.05 -4.17 6.70
N LEU A 162 10.58 -3.42 7.69
CA LEU A 162 9.96 -3.94 8.90
C LEU A 162 8.53 -4.39 8.61
N THR A 163 8.29 -5.70 8.62
CA THR A 163 6.98 -6.30 8.28
C THR A 163 6.26 -6.87 9.51
N THR A 164 6.66 -6.46 10.71
CA THR A 164 6.06 -6.93 11.97
C THR A 164 4.56 -6.63 12.03
N ASP A 165 3.79 -7.55 12.60
CA ASP A 165 2.39 -7.32 12.86
C ASP A 165 2.20 -6.23 13.92
N THR A 166 1.34 -5.27 13.59
CA THR A 166 1.01 -4.13 14.43
C THR A 166 -0.46 -3.79 14.25
N GLU A 167 -1.07 -3.29 15.31
CA GLU A 167 -2.42 -2.76 15.25
C GLU A 167 -2.39 -1.34 14.68
N ALA A 168 -2.41 -1.25 13.35
CA ALA A 168 -2.26 0.01 12.64
C ALA A 168 -3.52 0.89 12.72
N ARG A 169 -3.37 2.11 13.24
CA ARG A 169 -4.43 3.13 13.34
C ARG A 169 -4.01 4.42 12.65
N LEU A 170 -4.89 4.98 11.83
CA LEU A 170 -4.65 6.25 11.15
C LEU A 170 -4.38 7.37 12.16
N ALA A 171 -3.23 8.01 12.02
CA ALA A 171 -2.80 9.12 12.84
C ALA A 171 -2.37 10.34 12.02
N ALA A 172 -1.98 10.15 10.75
CA ALA A 172 -1.65 11.24 9.85
C ALA A 172 -2.07 10.91 8.41
N LEU A 173 -2.71 11.87 7.74
CA LEU A 173 -3.07 11.80 6.33
C LEU A 173 -2.30 12.88 5.56
N LEU A 174 -1.34 12.45 4.75
CA LEU A 174 -0.36 13.34 4.13
C LEU A 174 -0.45 13.23 2.61
N VAL A 175 -0.69 14.36 1.93
CA VAL A 175 -0.53 14.49 0.48
C VAL A 175 0.92 14.88 0.23
N ILE A 176 1.75 13.94 -0.21
CA ILE A 176 3.18 14.16 -0.38
C ILE A 176 3.50 14.64 -1.80
N GLU A 177 4.40 15.61 -1.90
CA GLU A 177 4.83 16.23 -3.15
C GLU A 177 6.36 16.31 -3.18
N ARG A 178 6.97 15.46 -4.01
CA ARG A 178 8.42 15.47 -4.20
C ARG A 178 8.82 16.59 -5.16
N ARG A 179 9.71 17.49 -4.74
CA ARG A 179 10.24 18.60 -5.52
C ARG A 179 11.77 18.62 -5.50
N VAL A 180 12.38 18.61 -6.68
CA VAL A 180 13.85 18.54 -6.82
C VAL A 180 14.52 19.85 -6.38
N ASP A 181 13.81 20.96 -6.52
CA ASP A 181 14.18 22.33 -6.16
C ASP A 181 13.85 22.69 -4.70
N HIS A 182 13.24 21.78 -3.94
CA HIS A 182 12.97 22.02 -2.51
C HIS A 182 14.27 21.94 -1.70
N GLU A 183 14.52 22.95 -0.87
CA GLU A 183 15.68 23.03 0.01
C GLU A 183 15.29 22.94 1.49
N GLY A 184 16.11 22.24 2.28
CA GLY A 184 15.92 22.11 3.72
C GLY A 184 14.90 21.05 4.14
N GLU A 185 14.39 21.19 5.36
CA GLU A 185 13.43 20.25 5.95
C GLU A 185 12.10 20.19 5.16
N PRO A 186 11.35 19.08 5.21
CA PRO A 186 10.04 19.00 4.56
C PRO A 186 9.10 20.08 5.07
N ARG A 187 8.44 20.79 4.14
CA ARG A 187 7.42 21.79 4.48
C ARG A 187 6.07 21.11 4.66
N VAL A 188 5.39 21.40 5.76
CA VAL A 188 4.09 20.84 6.11
C VAL A 188 3.05 21.96 6.14
N ASP A 189 2.12 21.94 5.21
CA ASP A 189 1.05 22.92 5.08
C ASP A 189 -0.30 22.23 5.37
N PRO A 190 -1.15 22.74 6.28
CA PRO A 190 -2.48 22.18 6.48
C PRO A 190 -3.33 22.37 5.21
N LEU A 191 -4.14 21.36 4.88
CA LEU A 191 -5.11 21.45 3.79
C LEU A 191 -6.49 21.78 4.36
N ALA A 192 -7.16 22.77 3.77
CA ALA A 192 -8.59 22.95 4.00
C ALA A 192 -9.34 21.68 3.56
N LEU A 193 -10.46 21.37 4.20
CA LEU A 193 -11.21 20.14 3.93
C LEU A 193 -11.54 19.99 2.44
N VAL A 194 -11.97 21.07 1.76
CA VAL A 194 -12.27 21.03 0.33
C VAL A 194 -11.06 20.64 -0.53
N ASP A 195 -9.87 21.15 -0.20
CA ASP A 195 -8.63 20.83 -0.91
C ASP A 195 -8.17 19.40 -0.61
N ALA A 196 -8.35 18.94 0.63
CA ALA A 196 -8.10 17.56 1.01
C ALA A 196 -9.00 16.60 0.23
N LEU A 197 -10.32 16.85 0.19
CA LEU A 197 -11.27 16.04 -0.58
C LEU A 197 -10.93 16.01 -2.08
N ALA A 198 -10.55 17.16 -2.64
CA ALA A 198 -10.13 17.26 -4.04
C ALA A 198 -8.85 16.47 -4.33
N ALA A 199 -7.89 16.45 -3.40
CA ALA A 199 -6.65 15.70 -3.55
C ALA A 199 -6.82 14.18 -3.34
N LEU A 200 -7.73 13.77 -2.43
CA LEU A 200 -7.94 12.35 -2.08
C LEU A 200 -8.85 11.63 -3.08
N THR A 201 -9.81 12.32 -3.68
CA THR A 201 -10.83 11.72 -4.56
C THR A 201 -10.24 11.00 -5.77
N PRO A 202 -9.29 11.57 -6.54
CA PRO A 202 -8.69 10.89 -7.70
C PRO A 202 -7.88 9.65 -7.31
N GLU A 203 -7.34 9.64 -6.09
CA GLU A 203 -6.51 8.55 -5.57
C GLU A 203 -7.36 7.48 -4.87
N ASN A 204 -8.69 7.56 -4.91
CA ASN A 204 -9.56 6.62 -4.22
C ASN A 204 -10.14 5.57 -5.17
N SER A 205 -9.90 4.29 -4.86
CA SER A 205 -10.45 3.17 -5.63
C SER A 205 -11.92 2.94 -5.26
N TYR A 206 -12.79 2.93 -6.27
CA TYR A 206 -14.23 2.70 -6.13
C TYR A 206 -14.96 3.67 -5.19
N LEU A 207 -14.50 4.92 -5.09
CA LEU A 207 -15.12 5.94 -4.23
C LEU A 207 -16.65 6.00 -4.40
N ALA A 208 -17.14 6.02 -5.64
CA ALA A 208 -18.57 6.14 -5.94
C ALA A 208 -19.43 4.95 -5.45
N ARG A 209 -18.81 3.83 -5.03
CA ARG A 209 -19.50 2.68 -4.45
C ARG A 209 -19.66 2.79 -2.93
N LEU A 210 -18.94 3.71 -2.27
CA LEU A 210 -19.12 3.96 -0.85
C LEU A 210 -20.48 4.64 -0.60
N GLU A 211 -21.11 4.31 0.51
CA GLU A 211 -22.23 5.09 1.02
C GLU A 211 -21.72 6.49 1.44
N ARG A 212 -22.38 7.55 0.95
CA ARG A 212 -22.02 8.96 1.25
C ARG A 212 -20.51 9.24 1.04
N PRO A 213 -19.97 9.07 -0.17
CA PRO A 213 -18.52 8.97 -0.42
C PRO A 213 -17.70 10.15 0.08
N LEU A 214 -18.17 11.38 -0.14
CA LEU A 214 -17.45 12.57 0.33
C LEU A 214 -17.48 12.72 1.86
N HIS A 215 -18.53 12.21 2.52
CA HIS A 215 -18.59 12.19 3.99
C HIS A 215 -17.57 11.19 4.54
N ARG A 216 -17.45 10.01 3.92
CA ARG A 216 -16.45 9.01 4.33
C ARG A 216 -15.02 9.54 4.23
N LEU A 217 -14.73 10.33 3.21
CA LEU A 217 -13.44 11.01 3.10
C LEU A 217 -13.28 12.14 4.14
N ALA A 218 -14.33 12.90 4.43
CA ALA A 218 -14.28 13.94 5.46
C ALA A 218 -14.07 13.34 6.86
N ASP A 219 -14.80 12.28 7.21
CA ASP A 219 -14.64 11.53 8.46
C ASP A 219 -13.19 11.03 8.61
N LEU A 220 -12.58 10.55 7.52
CA LEU A 220 -11.18 10.11 7.51
C LEU A 220 -10.20 11.27 7.78
N VAL A 221 -10.43 12.42 7.16
CA VAL A 221 -9.65 13.63 7.39
C VAL A 221 -9.76 14.04 8.87
N ASP A 222 -10.96 14.01 9.44
CA ASP A 222 -11.20 14.35 10.84
C ASP A 222 -10.53 13.33 11.80
N LEU A 223 -10.62 12.02 11.52
CA LEU A 223 -9.91 10.97 12.28
C LEU A 223 -8.39 11.16 12.27
N ALA A 224 -7.84 11.58 11.13
CA ALA A 224 -6.43 11.92 10.99
C ALA A 224 -6.04 13.22 11.72
N GLY A 225 -6.98 13.99 12.26
CA GLY A 225 -6.74 15.30 12.85
C GLY A 225 -6.44 16.37 11.79
N GLY A 226 -7.01 16.20 10.59
CA GLY A 226 -6.75 17.01 9.41
C GLY A 226 -5.83 16.33 8.39
N ALA A 227 -5.82 16.87 7.17
CA ALA A 227 -4.91 16.46 6.12
C ALA A 227 -3.85 17.55 5.90
N HIS A 228 -2.64 17.13 5.53
CA HIS A 228 -1.53 18.06 5.31
C HIS A 228 -0.89 17.79 3.96
N ARG A 229 -0.46 18.85 3.27
CA ARG A 229 0.46 18.76 2.15
C ARG A 229 1.88 18.75 2.68
N VAL A 230 2.69 17.81 2.21
CA VAL A 230 4.11 17.72 2.58
C VAL A 230 4.96 17.85 1.34
N THR A 231 5.68 18.97 1.22
CA THR A 231 6.66 19.17 0.14
C THR A 231 8.04 18.75 0.63
N TYR A 232 8.74 17.91 -0.14
CA TYR A 232 10.03 17.34 0.26
C TYR A 232 10.92 17.06 -0.95
N ARG A 233 12.22 16.88 -0.75
CA ARG A 233 13.17 16.54 -1.82
C ARG A 233 13.55 15.06 -1.81
N GLU A 234 14.03 14.57 -0.67
CA GLU A 234 14.47 13.18 -0.50
C GLU A 234 13.58 12.44 0.49
N SER A 235 13.24 11.18 0.18
CA SER A 235 12.37 10.36 1.02
C SER A 235 12.89 10.17 2.45
N ALA A 236 14.22 10.21 2.64
CA ALA A 236 14.83 10.09 3.96
C ALA A 236 14.46 11.26 4.89
N ASP A 237 14.22 12.45 4.33
CA ASP A 237 13.88 13.66 5.08
C ASP A 237 12.49 13.56 5.71
N LEU A 238 11.63 12.65 5.22
CA LEU A 238 10.32 12.40 5.82
C LEU A 238 10.41 11.63 7.15
N SER A 239 11.51 10.92 7.42
CA SER A 239 11.60 10.06 8.61
C SER A 239 11.48 10.85 9.92
N PRO A 240 12.23 11.95 10.16
CA PRO A 240 12.10 12.74 11.38
C PRO A 240 10.72 13.40 11.50
N LEU A 241 10.11 13.79 10.37
CA LEU A 241 8.76 14.35 10.35
C LEU A 241 7.73 13.31 10.82
N LEU A 242 7.73 12.11 10.23
CA LEU A 242 6.80 11.06 10.58
C LEU A 242 6.97 10.62 12.03
N SER A 243 8.21 10.48 12.53
CA SER A 243 8.45 10.13 13.93
C SER A 243 7.84 11.16 14.89
N ARG A 244 7.91 12.46 14.58
CA ARG A 244 7.25 13.50 15.38
C ARG A 244 5.73 13.39 15.31
N LEU A 245 5.15 13.27 14.11
CA LEU A 245 3.70 13.21 13.92
C LEU A 245 3.07 11.98 14.59
N LEU A 246 3.75 10.84 14.52
CA LEU A 246 3.26 9.57 15.06
C LEU A 246 3.57 9.41 16.57
N GLY A 247 4.67 10.00 17.06
CA GLY A 247 5.05 9.95 18.47
C GLY A 247 4.36 11.00 19.37
N ALA A 248 3.77 12.05 18.80
CA ALA A 248 3.21 13.18 19.56
C ALA A 248 1.79 12.96 20.12
N ARG A 249 1.13 11.82 19.86
CA ARG A 249 -0.22 11.54 20.36
C ARG A 249 -0.18 10.68 21.64
N ARG A 250 -0.37 11.33 22.79
CA ARG A 250 -0.85 10.73 24.04
C ARG A 250 -2.09 11.47 24.50
#